data_AF-A0A3A9B7F8-F1
#
_entry.id   AF-A0A3A9B7F8-F1
#
_cell.length_a   1.000
_cell.length_b   1.000
_cell.length_c   1.000
_cell.angle_alpha   90.00
_cell.angle_beta   90.00
_cell.angle_gamma   90.00
#
_symmetry.space_group_name_H-M   'P 1'
#
loop_
_entity.id
_entity.type
_entity.pdbx_description
1 polymer ?
#
loop_
_entity_poly.entity_id
_entity_poly.type
_entity_poly.pdbx_seq_one_letter_code
_entity_poly.pdbx_strand_id
1 'polypeptide(L)'
;MILLKEHGEVNSASRIKISHDANIFEPIYEELTTYDNGDRLPNTWVTRAVYDDDDNYLGHTYTAVYVSENDPDGEDALYYGGGLYDEGMSLTDPAHADARHDCFKTAELLYRHAAAKGNALAFMCLGYVYYYDRCNGSYWVNLDELKTDEDYRRPFPTKERAFACFKAAADTGIAEAFYKLGDCYKNGIGCDPDERKAFQSYEQAAKHDDGKYAYLSGSIALRLAGCFEEGIGCEHDFTRALECYETAERYLDLAVSCGDYYYQGALRGARNGIARCKQEISLGEQ
;
A
#
# COMPACT_ATOMS: atom_id res chain seq x y z
N MET A 1 -2.74 9.74 -3.97
CA MET A 1 -2.60 11.22 -3.90
C MET A 1 -1.85 11.62 -2.63
N ILE A 2 -0.55 11.32 -2.58
CA ILE A 2 0.36 11.72 -1.50
C ILE A 2 1.06 13.02 -1.94
N LEU A 3 1.14 13.98 -1.02
CA LEU A 3 1.61 15.35 -1.23
C LEU A 3 3.05 15.40 -1.81
N LEU A 4 3.19 16.01 -2.99
CA LEU A 4 4.48 16.41 -3.58
C LEU A 4 4.93 17.71 -2.90
N LYS A 5 5.96 17.67 -2.06
CA LYS A 5 6.72 18.86 -1.67
C LYS A 5 7.95 18.98 -2.56
N GLU A 6 8.14 20.15 -3.13
CA GLU A 6 9.36 20.51 -3.85
C GLU A 6 10.54 20.53 -2.87
N HIS A 7 11.42 19.53 -2.96
CA HIS A 7 12.73 19.57 -2.29
C HIS A 7 13.83 19.92 -3.29
N GLY A 8 14.57 20.96 -2.92
CA GLY A 8 15.53 21.67 -3.75
C GLY A 8 16.77 20.86 -4.13
N GLU A 9 17.45 21.41 -5.14
CA GLU A 9 18.64 20.87 -5.80
C GLU A 9 19.71 20.35 -4.82
N VAL A 10 19.98 19.04 -4.89
CA VAL A 10 21.13 18.41 -4.24
C VAL A 10 22.28 18.38 -5.23
N ASN A 11 23.37 19.08 -4.89
CA ASN A 11 24.62 19.08 -5.65
C ASN A 11 25.74 18.49 -4.79
N SER A 12 26.23 17.29 -5.13
CA SER A 12 27.63 17.04 -5.52
C SER A 12 28.00 15.55 -5.54
N ALA A 13 28.70 15.17 -6.62
CA ALA A 13 29.63 14.03 -6.76
C ALA A 13 29.15 12.60 -7.10
N SER A 14 27.87 12.32 -7.32
CA SER A 14 27.45 11.17 -8.14
C SER A 14 27.10 11.68 -9.54
N ARG A 15 27.76 11.19 -10.59
CA ARG A 15 27.47 11.61 -11.98
C ARG A 15 25.98 11.38 -12.28
N ILE A 16 25.19 12.45 -12.33
CA ILE A 16 23.80 12.41 -12.81
C ILE A 16 23.84 11.82 -14.22
N LYS A 17 23.38 10.60 -14.39
CA LYS A 17 23.35 9.93 -15.69
C LYS A 17 22.03 10.31 -16.37
N ILE A 18 22.05 11.43 -17.08
CA ILE A 18 20.90 11.85 -17.89
C ILE A 18 20.83 10.92 -19.11
N SER A 19 19.86 10.01 -19.13
CA SER A 19 19.59 9.09 -20.23
C SER A 19 18.08 8.86 -20.28
N HIS A 20 17.50 8.92 -21.49
CA HIS A 20 16.09 8.59 -21.72
C HIS A 20 15.84 7.08 -21.72
N ASP A 21 16.92 6.28 -21.71
CA ASP A 21 16.90 4.81 -21.66
C ASP A 21 17.29 4.28 -20.26
N ALA A 22 17.09 5.07 -19.20
CA ALA A 22 17.40 4.65 -17.84
C ALA A 22 16.53 3.45 -17.44
N ASN A 23 17.15 2.42 -16.87
CA ASN A 23 16.41 1.31 -16.28
C ASN A 23 15.91 1.75 -14.90
N ILE A 24 14.60 1.68 -14.67
CA ILE A 24 13.95 2.12 -13.42
C ILE A 24 14.56 1.41 -12.20
N PHE A 25 15.02 0.16 -12.40
CA PHE A 25 15.63 -0.65 -11.37
C PHE A 25 17.07 -1.05 -11.75
N GLU A 26 18.03 -0.17 -11.46
CA GLU A 26 19.47 -0.43 -11.53
C GLU A 26 20.09 -0.25 -10.11
N PRO A 27 20.14 -1.31 -9.28
CA PRO A 27 20.68 -1.19 -7.92
C PRO A 27 22.16 -0.80 -7.94
N ILE A 28 22.58 0.05 -6.99
CA ILE A 28 23.97 0.48 -6.85
C ILE A 28 24.65 -0.42 -5.81
N TYR A 29 25.26 -1.50 -6.29
CA TYR A 29 25.85 -2.56 -5.46
C TYR A 29 27.13 -2.16 -4.71
N GLU A 30 27.74 -1.04 -5.09
CA GLU A 30 29.03 -0.58 -4.54
C GLU A 30 28.89 0.02 -3.13
N GLU A 31 27.67 0.35 -2.69
CA GLU A 31 27.35 0.95 -1.39
C GLU A 31 26.17 0.22 -0.74
N LEU A 32 26.46 -0.82 0.04
CA LEU A 32 25.46 -1.58 0.81
C LEU A 32 25.28 -0.95 2.19
N THR A 33 24.07 -0.50 2.52
CA THR A 33 23.75 -0.09 3.89
C THR A 33 23.35 -1.30 4.73
N THR A 34 23.91 -1.40 5.93
CA THR A 34 23.60 -2.47 6.90
C THR A 34 22.33 -2.13 7.66
N TYR A 35 21.36 -3.05 7.66
CA TYR A 35 20.04 -2.90 8.26
C TYR A 35 19.91 -3.74 9.56
N ASP A 36 19.11 -3.28 10.54
CA ASP A 36 18.98 -3.86 11.89
C ASP A 36 18.34 -5.28 11.95
N ASN A 37 17.56 -5.68 10.95
CA ASN A 37 17.10 -7.05 10.73
C ASN A 37 18.15 -7.99 10.08
N GLY A 38 19.34 -7.49 9.74
CA GLY A 38 20.42 -8.23 9.08
C GLY A 38 20.47 -8.12 7.55
N ASP A 39 19.47 -7.53 6.89
CA ASP A 39 19.46 -7.33 5.44
C ASP A 39 20.51 -6.28 5.01
N ARG A 40 21.15 -6.46 3.85
CA ARG A 40 22.03 -5.46 3.24
C ARG A 40 21.36 -4.84 2.03
N LEU A 41 20.74 -3.66 2.20
CA LEU A 41 20.02 -3.00 1.11
C LEU A 41 21.01 -2.18 0.25
N PRO A 42 20.97 -2.28 -1.09
CA PRO A 42 21.75 -1.40 -1.94
C PRO A 42 21.15 0.00 -1.95
N ASN A 43 22.01 0.99 -2.19
CA ASN A 43 21.55 2.28 -2.67
C ASN A 43 20.83 2.09 -4.02
N THR A 44 19.89 2.99 -4.33
CA THR A 44 19.10 2.92 -5.57
C THR A 44 19.05 4.29 -6.23
N TRP A 45 18.78 4.33 -7.53
CA TRP A 45 18.49 5.59 -8.19
C TRP A 45 17.08 6.06 -7.87
N VAL A 46 16.95 7.37 -7.68
CA VAL A 46 15.69 8.08 -7.87
C VAL A 46 15.58 8.41 -9.35
N THR A 47 14.44 8.07 -9.94
CA THR A 47 14.15 8.31 -11.36
C THR A 47 12.90 9.17 -11.50
N ARG A 48 12.75 9.81 -12.66
CA ARG A 48 11.51 10.50 -13.05
C ARG A 48 11.05 9.99 -14.41
N ALA A 49 9.76 9.69 -14.52
CA ALA A 49 9.12 9.38 -15.78
C ALA A 49 9.18 10.56 -16.76
N VAL A 50 9.42 10.24 -18.03
CA VAL A 50 9.48 11.17 -19.16
C VAL A 50 8.32 10.83 -20.09
N TYR A 51 7.63 11.87 -20.56
CA TYR A 51 6.50 11.77 -21.47
C TYR A 51 6.71 12.70 -22.66
N ASP A 52 6.11 12.39 -23.81
CA ASP A 52 6.01 13.32 -24.93
C ASP A 52 4.87 14.35 -24.72
N ASP A 53 4.71 15.26 -25.69
CA ASP A 53 3.67 16.30 -25.66
C ASP A 53 2.24 15.74 -25.71
N ASP A 54 2.07 14.46 -26.07
CA ASP A 54 0.80 13.73 -26.16
C ASP A 54 0.57 12.82 -24.93
N ASP A 55 1.35 13.00 -23.85
CA ASP A 55 1.34 12.20 -22.62
C ASP A 55 1.70 10.70 -22.82
N ASN A 56 2.37 10.35 -23.92
CA ASN A 56 2.87 8.98 -24.10
C ASN A 56 4.15 8.79 -23.28
N TYR A 57 4.23 7.67 -22.56
CA TYR A 57 5.39 7.30 -21.76
C TYR A 57 6.61 7.02 -22.65
N LEU A 58 7.72 7.71 -22.38
CA LEU A 58 8.97 7.61 -23.14
C LEU A 58 10.09 6.88 -22.38
N GLY A 59 9.88 6.49 -21.13
CA GLY A 59 10.91 5.93 -20.26
C GLY A 59 11.29 6.87 -19.12
N HIS A 60 12.42 6.58 -18.45
CA HIS A 60 12.86 7.30 -17.25
C HIS A 60 14.16 8.05 -17.50
N THR A 61 14.41 9.04 -16.64
CA THR A 61 15.73 9.64 -16.46
C THR A 61 16.16 9.55 -15.00
N TYR A 62 17.46 9.29 -14.76
CA TYR A 62 18.03 9.31 -13.41
C TYR A 62 18.16 10.75 -12.91
N THR A 63 17.63 11.02 -11.73
CA THR A 63 17.69 12.37 -11.12
C THR A 63 18.78 12.45 -10.06
N ALA A 64 18.81 11.48 -9.13
CA ALA A 64 19.77 11.43 -8.03
C ALA A 64 19.97 9.98 -7.57
N VAL A 65 21.04 9.74 -6.82
CA VAL A 65 21.20 8.50 -6.04
C VAL A 65 20.49 8.69 -4.71
N TYR A 66 19.60 7.77 -4.35
CA TYR A 66 19.10 7.67 -2.98
C TYR A 66 20.22 7.12 -2.09
N VAL A 67 20.59 7.90 -1.08
CA VAL A 67 21.63 7.55 -0.09
C VAL A 67 20.97 7.51 1.28
N SER A 68 20.83 6.31 1.85
CA SER A 68 20.11 6.09 3.12
C SER A 68 20.71 6.81 4.34
N GLU A 69 22.00 7.19 4.28
CA GLU A 69 22.65 7.98 5.34
C GLU A 69 22.14 9.43 5.40
N ASN A 70 21.67 9.97 4.26
CA ASN A 70 21.13 11.32 4.17
C ASN A 70 19.64 11.41 4.54
N ASP A 71 18.99 10.27 4.77
CA ASP A 71 17.56 10.12 5.06
C ASP A 71 17.38 9.44 6.44
N PRO A 72 17.59 10.18 7.54
CA PRO A 72 17.66 9.59 8.87
C PRO A 72 16.32 9.07 9.40
N ASP A 73 15.20 9.59 8.89
CA ASP A 73 13.83 9.23 9.28
C ASP A 73 13.08 8.41 8.22
N GLY A 74 13.65 8.25 7.03
CA GLY A 74 13.06 7.46 5.96
C GLY A 74 11.95 8.21 5.21
N GLU A 75 11.78 9.51 5.42
CA GLU A 75 10.73 10.29 4.75
C GLU A 75 10.97 10.39 3.24
N ASP A 76 12.22 10.58 2.81
CA ASP A 76 12.56 10.68 1.39
C ASP A 76 12.35 9.33 0.70
N ALA A 77 12.79 8.23 1.33
CA ALA A 77 12.53 6.89 0.83
C ALA A 77 11.03 6.60 0.71
N LEU A 78 10.23 6.94 1.72
CA LEU A 78 8.78 6.77 1.67
C LEU A 78 8.17 7.59 0.52
N TYR A 79 8.62 8.83 0.35
CA TYR A 79 8.14 9.74 -0.69
C TYR A 79 8.43 9.21 -2.10
N TYR A 80 9.70 8.88 -2.39
CA TYR A 80 10.10 8.35 -3.69
C TYR A 80 9.46 7.00 -3.98
N GLY A 81 9.37 6.12 -2.97
CA GLY A 81 8.67 4.83 -3.09
C GLY A 81 7.19 5.02 -3.42
N GLY A 82 6.53 6.00 -2.78
CA GLY A 82 5.15 6.41 -3.05
C GLY A 82 4.93 6.81 -4.51
N GLY A 83 5.79 7.69 -5.02
CA GLY A 83 5.74 8.14 -6.41
C GLY A 83 5.87 6.99 -7.41
N LEU A 84 6.86 6.12 -7.21
CA LEU A 84 7.08 4.95 -8.09
C LEU A 84 5.92 3.94 -8.00
N TYR A 85 5.33 3.76 -6.82
CA TYR A 85 4.18 2.87 -6.68
C TYR A 85 2.94 3.42 -7.42
N ASP A 86 2.65 4.72 -7.29
CA ASP A 86 1.55 5.39 -8.00
C ASP A 86 1.80 5.34 -9.52
N GLU A 87 3.04 5.54 -9.96
CA GLU A 87 3.42 5.45 -11.36
C GLU A 87 3.22 4.02 -11.93
N GLY A 88 3.69 2.98 -11.22
CA GLY A 88 3.45 1.59 -11.58
C GLY A 88 1.96 1.22 -11.62
N MET A 89 1.11 1.90 -10.84
CA MET A 89 -0.34 1.74 -10.93
C MET A 89 -0.94 2.41 -12.17
N SER A 90 -0.32 3.47 -12.67
CA SER A 90 -0.76 4.19 -13.88
C SER A 90 -0.38 3.49 -15.19
N LEU A 91 0.72 2.72 -15.19
CA LEU A 91 1.19 1.93 -16.34
C LEU A 91 0.28 0.70 -16.57
N THR A 92 -0.81 0.91 -17.30
CA THR A 92 -1.83 -0.12 -17.58
C THR A 92 -1.68 -0.79 -18.94
N ASP A 93 -0.94 -0.18 -19.87
CA ASP A 93 -0.62 -0.77 -21.17
C ASP A 93 0.33 -1.98 -20.98
N PRO A 94 -0.03 -3.18 -21.48
CA PRO A 94 0.85 -4.35 -21.45
C PRO A 94 2.24 -4.13 -22.07
N ALA A 95 2.40 -3.17 -22.99
CA ALA A 95 3.69 -2.81 -23.57
C ALA A 95 4.70 -2.30 -22.52
N HIS A 96 4.21 -1.76 -21.40
CA HIS A 96 5.02 -1.23 -20.30
C HIS A 96 5.11 -2.17 -19.09
N ALA A 97 4.84 -3.46 -19.27
CA ALA A 97 4.82 -4.43 -18.16
C ALA A 97 6.15 -4.52 -17.39
N ASP A 98 7.29 -4.41 -18.08
CA ASP A 98 8.61 -4.46 -17.45
C ASP A 98 8.88 -3.20 -16.61
N ALA A 99 8.64 -2.02 -17.19
CA ALA A 99 8.72 -0.74 -16.49
C ALA A 99 7.82 -0.74 -15.25
N ARG A 100 6.57 -1.19 -15.39
CA ARG A 100 5.63 -1.37 -14.29
C ARG A 100 6.19 -2.24 -13.16
N HIS A 101 6.79 -3.40 -13.48
CA HIS A 101 7.40 -4.26 -12.47
C HIS A 101 8.58 -3.58 -11.78
N ASP A 102 9.41 -2.88 -12.54
CA ASP A 102 10.58 -2.21 -11.99
C ASP A 102 10.17 -1.05 -11.06
N CYS A 103 9.10 -0.32 -11.36
CA CYS A 103 8.53 0.66 -10.43
C CYS A 103 8.16 0.04 -9.08
N PHE A 104 7.49 -1.11 -9.08
CA PHE A 104 7.11 -1.79 -7.82
C PHE A 104 8.29 -2.39 -7.08
N LYS A 105 9.32 -2.88 -7.78
CA LYS A 105 10.58 -3.36 -7.15
C LYS A 105 11.33 -2.21 -6.49
N THR A 106 11.49 -1.09 -7.19
CA THR A 106 12.17 0.09 -6.65
C THR A 106 11.37 0.68 -5.49
N ALA A 107 10.04 0.74 -5.59
CA ALA A 107 9.18 1.18 -4.49
C ALA A 107 9.32 0.28 -3.26
N GLU A 108 9.31 -1.05 -3.42
CA GLU A 108 9.55 -1.97 -2.31
C GLU A 108 10.90 -1.72 -1.64
N LEU A 109 11.98 -1.58 -2.42
CA LEU A 109 13.32 -1.33 -1.89
C LEU A 109 13.37 -0.02 -1.08
N LEU A 110 12.77 1.05 -1.60
CA LEU A 110 12.68 2.33 -0.91
C LEU A 110 11.82 2.24 0.36
N TYR A 111 10.67 1.58 0.31
CA TYR A 111 9.88 1.38 1.53
C TYR A 111 10.60 0.53 2.58
N ARG A 112 11.44 -0.43 2.17
CA ARG A 112 12.31 -1.15 3.10
C ARG A 112 13.31 -0.20 3.75
N HIS A 113 13.97 0.68 2.99
CA HIS A 113 14.82 1.73 3.56
C HIS A 113 14.07 2.61 4.56
N ALA A 114 12.86 3.06 4.24
CA ALA A 114 12.05 3.87 5.15
C ALA A 114 11.64 3.09 6.42
N ALA A 115 11.23 1.84 6.27
CA ALA A 115 10.89 0.97 7.40
C ALA A 115 12.10 0.70 8.31
N ALA A 116 13.33 0.67 7.75
CA ALA A 116 14.58 0.58 8.52
C ALA A 116 14.70 1.67 9.57
N LYS A 117 14.28 2.87 9.19
CA LYS A 117 14.36 4.08 10.01
C LYS A 117 13.17 4.18 10.99
N GLY A 118 12.34 3.14 11.06
CA GLY A 118 11.16 3.11 11.93
C GLY A 118 9.96 3.87 11.37
N ASN A 119 9.94 4.20 10.06
CA ASN A 119 8.81 4.89 9.46
C ASN A 119 7.57 3.98 9.44
N ALA A 120 6.57 4.31 10.25
CA ALA A 120 5.35 3.53 10.42
C ALA A 120 4.53 3.37 9.13
N LEU A 121 4.47 4.43 8.30
CA LEU A 121 3.74 4.42 7.03
C LEU A 121 4.43 3.50 6.01
N ALA A 122 5.75 3.36 6.08
CA ALA A 122 6.48 2.46 5.20
C ALA A 122 6.08 0.99 5.43
N PHE A 123 5.79 0.58 6.67
CA PHE A 123 5.24 -0.75 6.94
C PHE A 123 3.86 -0.93 6.30
N MET A 124 3.00 0.09 6.34
CA MET A 124 1.70 0.05 5.65
C MET A 124 1.89 -0.12 4.13
N CYS A 125 2.78 0.64 3.51
CA CYS A 125 3.09 0.56 2.09
C CYS A 125 3.68 -0.80 1.68
N LEU A 126 4.62 -1.35 2.48
CA LEU A 126 5.15 -2.70 2.27
C LEU A 126 4.06 -3.77 2.39
N GLY A 127 3.14 -3.60 3.34
CA GLY A 127 1.96 -4.44 3.46
C GLY A 127 1.18 -4.51 2.15
N TYR A 128 0.95 -3.37 1.51
CA TYR A 128 0.30 -3.32 0.19
C TYR A 128 1.10 -3.95 -0.94
N VAL A 129 2.41 -3.73 -0.98
CA VAL A 129 3.29 -4.37 -1.97
C VAL A 129 3.16 -5.88 -1.88
N TYR A 130 3.26 -6.44 -0.68
CA TYR A 130 3.22 -7.88 -0.45
C TYR A 130 1.81 -8.49 -0.56
N TYR A 131 0.78 -7.74 -0.17
CA TYR A 131 -0.60 -8.20 -0.22
C TYR A 131 -1.06 -8.46 -1.66
N TYR A 132 -0.69 -7.58 -2.57
CA TYR A 132 -1.15 -7.63 -3.96
C TYR A 132 -0.17 -8.32 -4.91
N ASP A 133 1.10 -8.52 -4.49
CA ASP A 133 2.15 -9.19 -5.26
C ASP A 133 2.16 -8.80 -6.75
N ARG A 134 2.33 -7.50 -7.02
CA ARG A 134 2.23 -6.96 -8.39
C ARG A 134 3.38 -7.35 -9.31
N CYS A 135 4.41 -8.01 -8.77
CA CYS A 135 5.59 -8.49 -9.49
C CYS A 135 5.70 -10.03 -9.54
N ASN A 136 4.66 -10.78 -9.15
CA ASN A 136 4.66 -12.25 -9.16
C ASN A 136 5.89 -12.86 -8.46
N GLY A 137 6.25 -12.34 -7.29
CA GLY A 137 7.42 -12.79 -6.54
C GLY A 137 8.76 -12.21 -6.99
N SER A 138 8.79 -11.44 -8.08
CA SER A 138 10.01 -10.84 -8.66
C SER A 138 10.35 -9.51 -7.99
N TYR A 139 10.82 -9.58 -6.75
CA TYR A 139 11.23 -8.45 -5.92
C TYR A 139 12.75 -8.41 -5.72
N TRP A 140 13.27 -7.35 -5.10
CA TRP A 140 14.72 -7.24 -4.90
C TRP A 140 15.24 -8.39 -4.03
N VAL A 141 16.32 -9.04 -4.48
CA VAL A 141 17.03 -10.08 -3.72
C VAL A 141 18.52 -9.81 -3.77
N ASN A 142 19.19 -9.93 -2.62
CA ASN A 142 20.65 -9.94 -2.57
C ASN A 142 21.18 -11.25 -3.20
N LEU A 143 21.76 -11.15 -4.40
CA LEU A 143 22.29 -12.31 -5.13
C LEU A 143 23.56 -12.89 -4.50
N ASP A 144 24.30 -12.12 -3.69
CA ASP A 144 25.54 -12.61 -3.07
C ASP A 144 25.27 -13.42 -1.80
N GLU A 145 24.18 -13.15 -1.10
CA GLU A 145 23.67 -14.01 -0.02
C GLU A 145 23.12 -15.34 -0.57
N LEU A 146 22.40 -15.29 -1.71
CA LEU A 146 21.90 -16.49 -2.41
C LEU A 146 23.00 -17.47 -2.85
N LYS A 147 24.23 -16.99 -3.09
CA LYS A 147 25.35 -17.83 -3.53
C LYS A 147 26.10 -18.49 -2.36
N THR A 148 25.96 -17.95 -1.17
CA THR A 148 26.79 -18.33 -0.01
C THR A 148 26.06 -19.19 1.01
N ASP A 149 24.73 -19.27 0.94
CA ASP A 149 23.91 -20.03 1.86
C ASP A 149 22.87 -20.86 1.08
N GLU A 150 23.06 -22.19 1.05
CA GLU A 150 22.14 -23.15 0.41
C GLU A 150 20.76 -23.17 1.08
N ASP A 151 20.65 -22.67 2.33
CA ASP A 151 19.42 -22.54 3.11
C ASP A 151 18.80 -21.13 3.01
N TYR A 152 19.40 -20.20 2.26
CA TYR A 152 18.85 -18.84 2.07
C TYR A 152 17.50 -18.91 1.35
N ARG A 153 16.46 -18.86 2.17
CA ARG A 153 15.08 -18.84 1.72
C ARG A 153 14.81 -17.45 1.18
N ARG A 154 14.61 -17.36 -0.14
CA ARG A 154 14.26 -16.10 -0.82
C ARG A 154 13.26 -15.31 0.04
N PRO A 155 13.48 -14.00 0.25
CA PRO A 155 12.52 -13.12 0.92
C PRO A 155 11.34 -12.88 -0.03
N PHE A 156 10.58 -13.93 -0.35
CA PHE A 156 9.43 -13.81 -1.22
C PHE A 156 8.44 -12.81 -0.60
N PRO A 157 7.76 -11.98 -1.40
CA PRO A 157 6.54 -11.31 -0.97
C PRO A 157 5.55 -12.40 -0.57
N THR A 158 5.40 -12.67 0.72
CA THR A 158 4.43 -13.65 1.18
C THR A 158 3.25 -12.95 1.82
N LYS A 159 2.11 -13.63 1.83
CA LYS A 159 0.93 -13.14 2.55
C LYS A 159 1.25 -12.93 4.03
N GLU A 160 2.12 -13.75 4.62
CA GLU A 160 2.59 -13.62 6.01
C GLU A 160 3.37 -12.32 6.22
N ARG A 161 4.18 -11.90 5.24
CA ARG A 161 4.85 -10.59 5.29
C ARG A 161 3.87 -9.44 5.18
N ALA A 162 2.88 -9.54 4.29
CA ALA A 162 1.82 -8.53 4.20
C ALA A 162 1.12 -8.37 5.56
N PHE A 163 0.74 -9.48 6.18
CA PHE A 163 0.15 -9.51 7.51
C PHE A 163 1.06 -8.88 8.58
N ALA A 164 2.34 -9.27 8.63
CA ALA A 164 3.30 -8.72 9.59
C ALA A 164 3.49 -7.20 9.42
N CYS A 165 3.56 -6.72 8.19
CA CYS A 165 3.66 -5.30 7.85
C CYS A 165 2.42 -4.51 8.29
N PHE A 166 1.21 -5.00 7.97
CA PHE A 166 -0.02 -4.36 8.45
C PHE A 166 -0.11 -4.40 9.98
N LYS A 167 0.39 -5.45 10.62
CA LYS A 167 0.44 -5.53 12.08
C LYS A 167 1.35 -4.47 12.68
N ALA A 168 2.57 -4.35 12.17
CA ALA A 168 3.52 -3.34 12.62
C ALA A 168 2.96 -1.91 12.45
N ALA A 169 2.31 -1.62 11.31
CA ALA A 169 1.68 -0.32 11.08
C ALA A 169 0.43 -0.08 11.95
N ALA A 170 -0.35 -1.12 12.26
CA ALA A 170 -1.50 -1.02 13.14
C ALA A 170 -1.08 -0.75 14.60
N ASP A 171 0.02 -1.35 15.05
CA ASP A 171 0.57 -1.13 16.40
C ASP A 171 0.97 0.34 16.63
N THR A 172 1.19 1.13 15.58
CA THR A 172 1.42 2.59 15.66
C THR A 172 0.14 3.42 15.54
N GLY A 173 -1.04 2.79 15.47
CA GLY A 173 -2.33 3.48 15.45
C GLY A 173 -2.82 3.94 14.07
N ILE A 174 -2.27 3.40 12.98
CA ILE A 174 -2.71 3.74 11.61
C ILE A 174 -4.06 3.06 11.31
N ALA A 175 -5.13 3.84 11.13
CA ALA A 175 -6.48 3.33 10.87
C ALA A 175 -6.56 2.41 9.64
N GLU A 176 -5.87 2.77 8.56
CA GLU A 176 -5.81 1.96 7.35
C GLU A 176 -5.17 0.59 7.57
N ALA A 177 -4.16 0.52 8.43
CA ALA A 177 -3.48 -0.73 8.77
C ALA A 177 -4.40 -1.66 9.58
N PHE A 178 -5.17 -1.11 10.54
CA PHE A 178 -6.20 -1.88 11.25
C PHE A 178 -7.25 -2.45 10.29
N TYR A 179 -7.72 -1.64 9.35
CA TYR A 179 -8.66 -2.08 8.33
C TYR A 179 -8.07 -3.24 7.51
N LYS A 180 -6.81 -3.14 7.09
CA LYS A 180 -6.14 -4.21 6.34
C LYS A 180 -5.85 -5.46 7.16
N LEU A 181 -5.56 -5.34 8.44
CA LEU A 181 -5.52 -6.48 9.35
C LEU A 181 -6.87 -7.19 9.43
N GLY A 182 -7.96 -6.43 9.48
CA GLY A 182 -9.32 -6.98 9.45
C GLY A 182 -9.55 -7.82 8.20
N ASP A 183 -9.16 -7.29 7.03
CA ASP A 183 -9.22 -8.03 5.76
C ASP A 183 -8.34 -9.29 5.78
N CYS A 184 -7.19 -9.26 6.46
CA CYS A 184 -6.31 -10.43 6.59
C CYS A 184 -6.96 -11.52 7.44
N TYR A 185 -7.46 -11.18 8.63
CA TYR A 185 -8.16 -12.14 9.49
C TYR A 185 -9.45 -12.67 8.87
N LYS A 186 -10.19 -11.84 8.14
CA LYS A 186 -11.41 -12.30 7.46
C LYS A 186 -11.11 -13.34 6.38
N ASN A 187 -10.05 -13.13 5.60
CA ASN A 187 -9.77 -13.92 4.40
C ASN A 187 -8.63 -14.94 4.57
N GLY A 188 -8.03 -15.04 5.75
CA GLY A 188 -6.88 -15.92 6.02
C GLY A 188 -5.62 -15.52 5.24
N ILE A 189 -5.34 -14.22 5.13
CA ILE A 189 -4.19 -13.71 4.37
C ILE A 189 -3.00 -13.62 5.31
N GLY A 190 -2.09 -14.58 5.18
CA GLY A 190 -0.85 -14.62 5.99
C GLY A 190 -1.05 -14.98 7.45
N CYS A 191 -2.27 -15.38 7.82
CA CYS A 191 -2.68 -15.79 9.14
C CYS A 191 -3.89 -16.74 9.03
N ASP A 192 -4.20 -17.44 10.11
CA ASP A 192 -5.44 -18.22 10.19
C ASP A 192 -6.67 -17.29 10.19
N PRO A 193 -7.75 -17.63 9.46
CA PRO A 193 -8.98 -16.85 9.50
C PRO A 193 -9.54 -16.76 10.92
N ASP A 194 -9.98 -15.55 11.30
CA ASP A 194 -10.55 -15.28 12.62
C ASP A 194 -11.54 -14.12 12.52
N GLU A 195 -12.83 -14.44 12.38
CA GLU A 195 -13.89 -13.44 12.19
C GLU A 195 -13.98 -12.45 13.36
N ARG A 196 -13.72 -12.91 14.59
CA ARG A 196 -13.77 -12.06 15.78
C ARG A 196 -12.64 -11.04 15.76
N LYS A 197 -11.43 -11.45 15.40
CA LYS A 197 -10.31 -10.52 15.22
C LYS A 197 -10.51 -9.60 14.02
N ALA A 198 -11.17 -10.09 12.95
CA ALA A 198 -11.51 -9.26 11.81
C ALA A 198 -12.42 -8.10 12.23
N PHE A 199 -13.53 -8.41 12.91
CA PHE A 199 -14.46 -7.42 13.43
C PHE A 199 -13.77 -6.43 14.39
N GLN A 200 -13.02 -6.93 15.37
CA GLN A 200 -12.27 -6.08 16.31
C GLN A 200 -11.28 -5.15 15.60
N SER A 201 -10.62 -5.62 14.54
CA SER A 201 -9.69 -4.80 13.76
C SER A 201 -10.43 -3.70 13.00
N TYR A 202 -11.61 -3.97 12.44
CA TYR A 202 -12.44 -2.94 11.81
C TYR A 202 -12.96 -1.92 12.84
N GLU A 203 -13.30 -2.33 14.06
CA GLU A 203 -13.66 -1.40 15.15
C GLU A 203 -12.46 -0.52 15.57
N GLN A 204 -11.25 -1.09 15.66
CA GLN A 204 -10.05 -0.27 15.91
C GLN A 204 -9.78 0.70 14.76
N ALA A 205 -9.99 0.28 13.51
CA ALA A 205 -9.85 1.16 12.35
C ALA A 205 -10.79 2.37 12.48
N ALA A 206 -12.07 2.16 12.78
CA ALA A 206 -13.05 3.23 12.96
C ALA A 206 -12.71 4.15 14.14
N LYS A 207 -12.14 3.61 15.22
CA LYS A 207 -11.71 4.39 16.39
C LYS A 207 -10.51 5.30 16.09
N HIS A 208 -9.60 4.83 15.24
CA HIS A 208 -8.38 5.55 14.86
C HIS A 208 -8.55 6.41 13.61
N ASP A 209 -9.68 6.31 12.92
CA ASP A 209 -9.99 7.13 11.76
C ASP A 209 -10.33 8.57 12.18
N ASP A 210 -9.58 9.53 11.63
CA ASP A 210 -9.80 10.96 11.87
C ASP A 210 -10.75 11.60 10.84
N GLY A 211 -11.26 10.82 9.89
CA GLY A 211 -12.19 11.28 8.86
C GLY A 211 -11.53 12.14 7.77
N LYS A 212 -10.19 12.24 7.76
CA LYS A 212 -9.45 13.07 6.80
C LYS A 212 -9.53 12.52 5.38
N TYR A 213 -9.54 11.20 5.23
CA TYR A 213 -9.56 10.52 3.94
C TYR A 213 -10.90 9.84 3.73
N ALA A 214 -11.75 10.44 2.89
CA ALA A 214 -13.11 9.95 2.67
C ALA A 214 -13.16 8.50 2.17
N TYR A 215 -12.23 8.09 1.30
CA TYR A 215 -12.16 6.70 0.83
C TYR A 215 -11.88 5.70 1.97
N LEU A 216 -11.09 6.11 2.96
CA LEU A 216 -10.72 5.28 4.10
C LEU A 216 -11.91 5.12 5.04
N SER A 217 -12.52 6.24 5.47
CA SER A 217 -13.72 6.23 6.32
C SER A 217 -14.85 5.44 5.69
N GLY A 218 -15.07 5.65 4.39
CA GLY A 218 -16.08 4.93 3.62
C GLY A 218 -15.78 3.43 3.54
N SER A 219 -14.51 3.06 3.35
CA SER A 219 -14.08 1.65 3.33
C SER A 219 -14.27 0.99 4.69
N ILE A 220 -13.83 1.61 5.78
CA ILE A 220 -13.98 1.09 7.15
C ILE A 220 -15.46 0.86 7.47
N ALA A 221 -16.30 1.87 7.24
CA ALA A 221 -17.74 1.77 7.48
C ALA A 221 -18.37 0.63 6.66
N LEU A 222 -17.94 0.44 5.41
CA LEU A 222 -18.44 -0.64 4.55
C LEU A 222 -18.10 -2.04 5.10
N ARG A 223 -16.94 -2.20 5.77
CA ARG A 223 -16.55 -3.50 6.36
C ARG A 223 -17.32 -3.77 7.64
N LEU A 224 -17.50 -2.76 8.48
CA LEU A 224 -18.37 -2.86 9.67
C LEU A 224 -19.81 -3.18 9.28
N ALA A 225 -20.34 -2.52 8.25
CA ALA A 225 -21.67 -2.79 7.72
C ALA A 225 -21.86 -4.27 7.32
N GLY A 226 -20.90 -4.81 6.55
CA GLY A 226 -20.92 -6.22 6.17
C GLY A 226 -20.74 -7.18 7.36
N CYS A 227 -20.05 -6.77 8.43
CA CYS A 227 -19.97 -7.60 9.64
C CYS A 227 -21.32 -7.67 10.36
N PHE A 228 -22.02 -6.55 10.53
CA PHE A 228 -23.36 -6.54 11.13
C PHE A 228 -24.41 -7.21 10.24
N GLU A 229 -24.32 -7.04 8.91
CA GLU A 229 -25.24 -7.69 7.95
C GLU A 229 -25.06 -9.21 7.92
N GLU A 230 -23.86 -9.74 8.10
CA GLU A 230 -23.62 -11.19 7.97
C GLU A 230 -23.35 -11.88 9.32
N GLY A 231 -23.28 -11.12 10.42
CA GLY A 231 -22.90 -11.63 11.74
C GLY A 231 -21.43 -12.08 11.83
N ILE A 232 -20.53 -11.46 11.06
CA ILE A 232 -19.10 -11.82 11.02
C ILE A 232 -18.41 -11.27 12.27
N GLY A 233 -18.11 -12.17 13.22
CA GLY A 233 -17.40 -11.82 14.45
C GLY A 233 -18.22 -11.00 15.46
N CYS A 234 -19.49 -10.72 15.17
CA CYS A 234 -20.45 -10.00 16.00
C CYS A 234 -21.86 -10.59 15.84
N GLU A 235 -22.81 -10.11 16.65
CA GLU A 235 -24.22 -10.46 16.44
C GLU A 235 -24.76 -9.76 15.19
N HIS A 236 -25.59 -10.48 14.47
CA HIS A 236 -26.28 -9.96 13.28
C HIS A 236 -27.24 -8.84 13.67
N ASP A 237 -27.15 -7.70 12.99
CA ASP A 237 -27.90 -6.48 13.32
C ASP A 237 -28.10 -5.59 12.08
N PHE A 238 -29.26 -5.72 11.42
CA PHE A 238 -29.57 -4.92 10.22
C PHE A 238 -29.67 -3.42 10.50
N THR A 239 -30.02 -2.99 11.71
CA THR A 239 -30.10 -1.56 12.05
C THR A 239 -28.71 -0.95 12.09
N ARG A 240 -27.76 -1.59 12.78
CA ARG A 240 -26.36 -1.15 12.80
C ARG A 240 -25.69 -1.30 11.44
N ALA A 241 -26.02 -2.35 10.69
CA ALA A 241 -25.56 -2.52 9.32
C ALA A 241 -26.01 -1.35 8.44
N LEU A 242 -27.28 -0.95 8.53
CA LEU A 242 -27.83 0.18 7.78
C LEU A 242 -27.12 1.49 8.10
N GLU A 243 -26.93 1.81 9.38
CA GLU A 243 -26.19 3.02 9.81
C GLU A 243 -24.77 3.07 9.24
N CYS A 244 -24.08 1.92 9.25
CA CYS A 244 -22.74 1.79 8.68
C CYS A 244 -22.75 1.92 7.16
N TYR A 245 -23.74 1.35 6.47
CA TYR A 245 -23.88 1.48 5.02
C TYR A 245 -24.19 2.91 4.57
N GLU A 246 -25.06 3.63 5.29
CA GLU A 246 -25.34 5.05 5.01
C GLU A 246 -24.09 5.92 5.25
N THR A 247 -23.32 5.61 6.29
CA THR A 247 -22.01 6.24 6.52
C THR A 247 -21.04 5.95 5.38
N ALA A 248 -20.96 4.69 4.94
CA ALA A 248 -20.12 4.27 3.83
C ALA A 248 -20.50 4.96 2.53
N GLU A 249 -21.80 5.03 2.20
CA GLU A 249 -22.29 5.73 1.00
C GLU A 249 -21.82 7.19 1.00
N ARG A 250 -22.07 7.93 2.09
CA ARG A 250 -21.71 9.35 2.18
C ARG A 250 -20.23 9.59 1.92
N TYR A 251 -19.35 8.82 2.56
CA TYR A 251 -17.91 8.98 2.43
C TYR A 251 -17.37 8.50 1.08
N LEU A 252 -17.88 7.37 0.56
CA LEU A 252 -17.46 6.85 -0.74
C LEU A 252 -17.96 7.73 -1.90
N ASP A 253 -19.14 8.33 -1.77
CA ASP A 253 -19.66 9.30 -2.75
C ASP A 253 -18.79 10.55 -2.80
N LEU A 254 -18.38 11.07 -1.63
CA LEU A 254 -17.41 12.16 -1.55
C LEU A 254 -16.07 11.78 -2.20
N ALA A 255 -15.49 10.63 -1.86
CA ALA A 255 -14.23 10.16 -2.43
C ALA A 255 -14.29 10.09 -3.96
N VAL A 256 -15.36 9.48 -4.49
CA VAL A 256 -15.62 9.39 -5.92
C VAL A 256 -15.75 10.77 -6.56
N SER A 257 -16.44 11.72 -5.91
CA SER A 257 -16.58 13.10 -6.42
C SER A 257 -15.25 13.87 -6.45
N CYS A 258 -14.30 13.49 -5.60
CA CYS A 258 -12.95 14.04 -5.55
C CYS A 258 -11.97 13.36 -6.51
N GLY A 259 -12.42 12.40 -7.32
CA GLY A 259 -11.60 11.73 -8.34
C GLY A 259 -11.12 10.33 -7.98
N ASP A 260 -11.47 9.79 -6.80
CA ASP A 260 -11.14 8.42 -6.41
C ASP A 260 -12.12 7.39 -7.04
N TYR A 261 -12.23 7.42 -8.37
CA TYR A 261 -13.21 6.63 -9.14
C TYR A 261 -13.09 5.11 -8.92
N TYR A 262 -11.93 4.63 -8.45
CA TYR A 262 -11.71 3.24 -8.03
C TYR A 262 -12.80 2.76 -7.03
N TYR A 263 -13.34 3.65 -6.21
CA TYR A 263 -14.33 3.32 -5.19
C TYR A 263 -15.78 3.31 -5.68
N GLN A 264 -16.05 3.55 -6.97
CA GLN A 264 -17.39 3.45 -7.57
C GLN A 264 -18.08 2.11 -7.30
N GLY A 265 -17.31 1.01 -7.39
CA GLY A 265 -17.82 -0.33 -7.08
C GLY A 265 -18.23 -0.49 -5.61
N ALA A 266 -17.42 0.05 -4.69
CA ALA A 266 -17.70 0.04 -3.26
C ALA A 266 -18.91 0.91 -2.91
N LEU A 267 -19.04 2.09 -3.53
CA LEU A 267 -20.19 2.98 -3.38
C LEU A 267 -21.50 2.30 -3.80
N ARG A 268 -21.50 1.64 -4.96
CA ARG A 268 -22.64 0.83 -5.40
C ARG A 268 -22.95 -0.31 -4.42
N GLY A 269 -21.91 -0.95 -3.89
CA GLY A 269 -22.06 -1.98 -2.84
C GLY A 269 -22.76 -1.43 -1.60
N ALA A 270 -22.37 -0.24 -1.14
CA ALA A 270 -23.00 0.42 0.00
C ALA A 270 -24.48 0.71 -0.27
N ARG A 271 -24.82 1.33 -1.42
CA ARG A 271 -26.20 1.60 -1.83
C ARG A 271 -27.08 0.35 -1.87
N ASN A 272 -26.52 -0.76 -2.36
CA ASN A 272 -27.22 -2.04 -2.38
C ASN A 272 -27.44 -2.58 -0.96
N GLY A 273 -26.45 -2.44 -0.07
CA GLY A 273 -26.57 -2.80 1.35
C GLY A 273 -27.66 -2.02 2.07
N ILE A 274 -27.76 -0.70 1.82
CA ILE A 274 -28.84 0.15 2.33
C ILE A 274 -30.21 -0.40 1.92
N ALA A 275 -30.38 -0.72 0.63
CA ALA A 275 -31.63 -1.23 0.11
C ALA A 275 -32.02 -2.58 0.77
N ARG A 276 -31.06 -3.50 0.91
CA ARG A 276 -31.29 -4.79 1.58
C ARG A 276 -31.65 -4.62 3.05
N CYS A 277 -30.86 -3.85 3.82
CA CYS A 277 -31.13 -3.67 5.25
C CYS A 277 -32.50 -3.02 5.48
N LYS A 278 -32.90 -2.02 4.68
CA LYS A 278 -34.24 -1.41 4.76
C LYS A 278 -35.36 -2.41 4.51
N GLN A 279 -35.17 -3.32 3.54
CA GLN A 279 -36.13 -4.39 3.28
C GLN A 279 -36.22 -5.35 4.48
N GLU A 280 -35.10 -5.85 4.98
CA GLU A 280 -35.07 -6.84 6.07
C GLU A 280 -35.62 -6.29 7.38
N ILE A 281 -35.30 -5.04 7.73
CA ILE A 281 -35.89 -4.35 8.90
C ILE A 281 -37.41 -4.29 8.76
N SER A 282 -37.92 -3.92 7.58
CA SER A 282 -39.37 -3.82 7.35
C SER A 282 -40.10 -5.17 7.43
N LEU A 283 -39.39 -6.28 7.17
CA LEU A 283 -39.94 -7.65 7.26
C LEU A 283 -39.91 -8.17 8.71
N GLY A 284 -38.89 -7.80 9.49
CA GLY A 284 -38.76 -8.18 10.91
C GLY A 284 -39.72 -7.45 11.86
N GLU A 285 -40.31 -6.33 11.43
CA GLU A 285 -41.33 -5.58 12.17
C GLU A 285 -42.77 -6.10 11.97
N GLN A 286 -43.00 -7.08 11.09
CA GLN A 286 -44.30 -7.69 10.77
C GLN A 286 -44.53 -9.01 11.51
#